data_AF-A0A1W1Y012-F1
#
_entry.id   AF-A0A1W1Y012-F1
#
_cell.length_a   1.000
_cell.length_b   1.000
_cell.length_c   1.000
_cell.angle_alpha   90.00
_cell.angle_beta   90.00
_cell.angle_gamma   90.00
#
_symmetry.space_group_name_H-M   'P 1'
#
loop_
_entity.id
_entity.type
_entity.pdbx_description
1 polymer ?
#
loop_
_entity_poly.entity_id
_entity_poly.type
_entity_poly.pdbx_seq_one_letter_code
_entity_poly.pdbx_strand_id
1 'polypeptide(L)'
;MIVINTMRDIEVIKEQRKLPNPLIDELEQYFKDIVTNFTGKEILDKYNIQNYGSIFVMENTDNPNKIGTPKYVTIIEIGGTEYYKIVISKDDDSSIVVFSAANSFGAEFDKYISQFVID
;
A
#
# COMPACT_ATOMS: atom_id res chain seq x y z
N MET A 1 4.75 6.09 -8.97
CA MET A 1 4.32 4.91 -8.20
C MET A 1 5.51 4.31 -7.53
N ILE A 2 5.46 4.22 -6.21
CA ILE A 2 6.50 3.60 -5.39
C ILE A 2 6.10 2.16 -5.12
N VAL A 3 7.03 1.23 -5.27
CA VAL A 3 6.84 -0.20 -5.00
C VAL A 3 7.76 -0.61 -3.86
N ILE A 4 7.19 -1.28 -2.86
CA ILE A 4 7.87 -1.75 -1.65
C ILE A 4 7.72 -3.27 -1.59
N ASN A 5 8.86 -3.95 -1.65
CA ASN A 5 8.94 -5.41 -1.54
C ASN A 5 9.85 -5.87 -0.40
N THR A 6 10.67 -4.97 0.13
CA THR A 6 11.63 -5.24 1.20
C THR A 6 11.66 -4.10 2.22
N MET A 7 12.17 -4.39 3.42
CA MET A 7 12.42 -3.34 4.42
C MET A 7 13.43 -2.30 3.91
N ARG A 8 14.41 -2.72 3.08
CA ARG A 8 15.38 -1.80 2.47
C ARG A 8 14.71 -0.76 1.56
N ASP A 9 13.64 -1.12 0.87
CA ASP A 9 12.89 -0.15 0.04
C ASP A 9 12.32 0.98 0.92
N ILE A 10 11.80 0.63 2.10
CA ILE A 10 11.25 1.58 3.08
C ILE A 10 12.35 2.50 3.62
N GLU A 11 13.51 1.94 3.96
CA GLU A 11 14.67 2.73 4.38
C GLU A 11 15.12 3.72 3.31
N VAL A 12 15.18 3.30 2.05
CA VAL A 12 15.54 4.18 0.92
C VAL A 12 14.51 5.31 0.75
N ILE A 13 13.21 5.01 0.87
CA ILE A 13 12.15 6.02 0.82
C ILE A 13 12.31 7.05 1.96
N LYS A 14 12.65 6.57 3.16
CA LYS A 14 12.91 7.41 4.35
C LYS A 14 14.14 8.30 4.19
N GLU A 15 15.25 7.74 3.71
CA GLU A 15 16.49 8.47 3.41
C GLU A 15 16.25 9.57 2.36
N GLN A 16 15.45 9.28 1.33
CA GLN A 16 15.15 10.20 0.23
C GLN A 16 14.02 11.19 0.55
N ARG A 17 13.36 11.06 1.71
CA ARG A 17 12.20 11.88 2.12
C ARG A 17 11.11 11.95 1.04
N LYS A 18 10.88 10.82 0.36
CA LYS A 18 9.92 10.73 -0.75
C LYS A 18 8.46 10.78 -0.28
N LEU A 19 8.21 10.28 0.93
CA LEU A 19 6.88 10.22 1.52
C LEU A 19 6.87 10.92 2.88
N PRO A 20 5.70 11.38 3.36
CA PRO A 20 5.55 11.89 4.72
C PRO A 20 5.91 10.81 5.75
N ASN A 21 6.59 11.20 6.84
CA ASN A 21 6.98 10.26 7.90
C ASN A 21 5.81 9.42 8.45
N PRO A 22 4.61 9.96 8.70
CA PRO A 22 3.49 9.14 9.18
C PRO A 22 3.13 7.99 8.23
N LEU A 23 3.21 8.23 6.92
CA LEU A 23 2.96 7.19 5.92
C LEU A 23 4.11 6.17 5.89
N ILE A 24 5.36 6.61 6.03
CA ILE A 24 6.51 5.70 6.11
C ILE A 24 6.37 4.77 7.32
N ASP A 25 6.00 5.31 8.48
CA ASP A 25 5.84 4.52 9.71
C ASP A 25 4.70 3.49 9.57
N GLU A 26 3.59 3.86 8.93
CA GLU A 26 2.49 2.93 8.60
C GLU A 26 2.95 1.82 7.64
N LEU A 27 3.70 2.17 6.58
CA LEU A 27 4.22 1.20 5.61
C LEU A 27 5.22 0.23 6.26
N GLU A 28 6.06 0.73 7.17
CA GLU A 28 7.00 -0.08 7.95
C GLU A 28 6.25 -1.08 8.84
N GLN A 29 5.24 -0.62 9.58
CA GLN A 29 4.44 -1.50 10.44
C GLN A 29 3.67 -2.53 9.61
N TYR A 30 3.03 -2.10 8.52
CA TYR A 30 2.27 -3.01 7.66
C TYR A 30 3.16 -4.09 7.03
N PHE A 31 4.40 -3.74 6.64
CA PHE A 31 5.37 -4.71 6.16
C PHE A 31 5.73 -5.74 7.25
N LYS A 32 5.99 -5.30 8.49
CA LYS A 32 6.27 -6.19 9.62
C LYS A 32 5.13 -7.15 9.90
N ASP A 33 3.89 -6.66 9.84
CA ASP A 33 2.70 -7.48 10.04
C ASP A 33 2.58 -8.56 8.97
N ILE A 34 2.80 -8.21 7.69
CA ILE A 34 2.83 -9.18 6.58
C ILE A 34 3.87 -10.27 6.85
N VAL A 35 5.12 -9.90 7.11
CA VAL A 35 6.22 -10.87 7.32
C VAL A 35 5.93 -11.78 8.50
N THR A 36 5.43 -11.21 9.60
CA THR A 36 5.12 -11.96 10.81
C THR A 36 3.96 -12.92 10.57
N ASN A 37 2.91 -12.50 9.86
CA ASN A 37 1.77 -13.36 9.53
C ASN A 37 2.17 -14.54 8.63
N PHE A 38 3.09 -14.32 7.67
CA PHE A 38 3.53 -15.39 6.76
C PHE A 38 4.53 -16.37 7.38
N THR A 39 5.43 -15.87 8.25
CA THR A 39 6.54 -16.69 8.77
C THR A 39 6.39 -17.10 10.22
N GLY A 40 5.44 -16.50 10.94
CA GLY A 40 5.30 -16.60 12.39
C GLY A 40 6.43 -15.91 13.17
N LYS A 41 7.30 -15.14 12.51
CA LYS A 41 8.49 -14.49 13.09
C LYS A 41 8.76 -13.14 12.44
N GLU A 42 9.44 -12.26 13.16
CA GLU A 42 9.88 -10.97 12.62
C GLU A 42 11.28 -11.10 11.99
N ILE A 43 11.36 -11.62 10.76
CA ILE A 43 12.63 -11.79 10.02
C ILE A 43 12.70 -10.78 8.86
N LEU A 44 12.94 -9.51 9.16
CA LEU A 44 12.72 -8.41 8.22
C LEU A 44 13.82 -8.28 7.14
N ASP A 45 15.09 -8.36 7.53
CA ASP A 45 16.24 -8.00 6.67
C ASP A 45 16.44 -8.90 5.44
N LYS A 46 15.83 -10.09 5.46
CA LYS A 46 15.98 -11.10 4.40
C LYS A 46 14.68 -11.39 3.65
N TYR A 47 13.58 -10.77 4.05
CA TYR A 47 12.28 -11.11 3.50
C TYR A 47 11.94 -10.19 2.32
N ASN A 48 11.56 -10.82 1.22
CA ASN A 48 11.02 -10.15 0.04
C ASN A 48 9.59 -10.65 -0.17
N ILE A 49 8.62 -9.74 -0.06
CA ILE A 49 7.19 -10.09 -0.15
C ILE A 49 6.73 -10.32 -1.59
N GLN A 50 7.54 -10.02 -2.61
CA GLN A 50 7.17 -10.01 -4.04
C GLN A 50 6.48 -11.31 -4.51
N ASN A 51 6.82 -12.46 -3.92
CA ASN A 51 6.23 -13.75 -4.27
C ASN A 51 4.80 -13.95 -3.73
N TYR A 52 4.40 -13.17 -2.72
CA TYR A 52 3.10 -13.24 -2.05
C TYR A 52 2.27 -11.98 -2.28
N GLY A 53 2.89 -10.92 -2.78
CA GLY A 53 2.27 -9.63 -2.96
C GLY A 53 3.27 -8.50 -3.11
N SER A 54 2.79 -7.27 -3.02
CA SER A 54 3.62 -6.07 -2.95
C SER A 54 2.83 -4.95 -2.28
N ILE A 55 3.54 -3.99 -1.69
CA ILE A 55 2.94 -2.75 -1.23
C ILE A 55 3.25 -1.65 -2.23
N PHE A 56 2.24 -0.99 -2.75
CA PHE A 56 2.36 0.11 -3.70
C PHE A 56 1.89 1.40 -3.03
N VAL A 57 2.55 2.52 -3.35
CA VAL A 57 2.10 3.86 -2.96
C VAL A 57 1.90 4.67 -4.23
N MET A 58 0.69 5.18 -4.42
CA MET A 58 0.36 6.06 -5.53
C MET A 58 0.82 7.49 -5.28
N GLU A 59 1.47 8.06 -6.28
CA GLU A 59 1.84 9.46 -6.34
C GLU A 59 0.86 10.19 -7.27
N ASN A 60 0.60 11.48 -7.02
CA ASN A 60 -0.40 12.25 -7.78
C ASN A 60 -0.16 12.32 -9.31
N THR A 61 1.06 11.99 -9.78
CA THR A 61 1.40 11.90 -11.22
C THR A 61 1.10 10.52 -11.83
N ASP A 62 0.69 9.54 -11.04
CA ASP A 62 0.41 8.19 -11.52
C ASP A 62 -0.92 8.11 -12.27
N ASN A 63 -1.07 7.04 -13.06
CA ASN A 63 -2.33 6.76 -13.75
C ASN A 63 -3.17 5.77 -12.92
N PRO A 64 -4.29 6.21 -12.32
CA PRO A 64 -5.14 5.35 -11.49
C PRO A 64 -5.76 4.18 -12.27
N ASN A 65 -5.89 4.28 -13.58
CA ASN A 65 -6.44 3.19 -14.42
C ASN A 65 -5.51 1.97 -14.52
N LYS A 66 -4.28 2.05 -13.98
CA LYS A 66 -3.29 0.96 -14.00
C LYS A 66 -3.24 0.13 -12.72
N ILE A 67 -4.00 0.47 -11.68
CA ILE A 67 -3.92 -0.25 -10.39
C ILE A 67 -4.61 -1.63 -10.44
N GLY A 68 -5.45 -1.89 -11.45
CA GLY A 68 -6.27 -3.10 -11.52
C GLY A 68 -7.61 -2.93 -10.80
N THR A 69 -8.39 -4.01 -10.74
CA THR A 69 -9.72 -4.00 -10.10
C THR A 69 -9.57 -4.25 -8.61
N PRO A 70 -10.04 -3.34 -7.72
CA PRO A 70 -10.06 -3.58 -6.29
C PRO A 70 -10.90 -4.81 -5.93
N LYS A 71 -10.46 -5.55 -4.90
CA LYS A 71 -11.26 -6.58 -4.24
C LYS A 71 -12.03 -5.98 -3.06
N TYR A 72 -11.35 -5.17 -2.26
CA TYR A 72 -11.94 -4.36 -1.20
C TYR A 72 -11.03 -3.17 -0.88
N VAL A 73 -11.61 -2.15 -0.25
CA VAL A 73 -10.94 -0.91 0.11
C VAL A 73 -11.28 -0.58 1.55
N THR A 74 -10.28 -0.14 2.32
CA THR A 74 -10.49 0.44 3.64
C THR A 74 -10.00 1.88 3.62
N ILE A 75 -10.73 2.78 4.27
CA ILE A 75 -10.31 4.17 4.46
C ILE A 75 -9.61 4.25 5.81
N ILE A 76 -8.38 4.77 5.81
CA ILE A 76 -7.58 4.93 7.03
C ILE A 76 -7.03 6.35 7.10
N GLU A 77 -6.93 6.90 8.30
CA GLU A 77 -6.29 8.19 8.53
C GLU A 77 -4.83 7.98 8.96
N ILE A 78 -3.90 8.58 8.21
CA ILE A 78 -2.47 8.52 8.50
C ILE A 78 -1.94 9.95 8.57
N GLY A 79 -1.53 10.40 9.76
CA GLY A 79 -0.97 11.73 9.96
C GLY A 79 -1.91 12.87 9.54
N GLY A 80 -3.22 12.71 9.73
CA GLY A 80 -4.24 13.69 9.35
C GLY A 80 -4.59 13.73 7.86
N THR A 81 -4.13 12.75 7.08
CA THR A 81 -4.52 12.57 5.68
C THR A 81 -5.27 11.25 5.54
N GLU A 82 -6.42 11.27 4.87
CA GLU A 82 -7.17 10.06 4.54
C GLU A 82 -6.51 9.33 3.37
N TYR A 83 -6.34 8.02 3.51
CA TYR A 83 -5.82 7.12 2.49
C TYR A 83 -6.81 6.00 2.21
N TYR A 84 -6.98 5.69 0.93
CA TYR A 84 -7.49 4.41 0.48
C TYR A 84 -6.40 3.36 0.60
N LYS A 85 -6.64 2.34 1.42
CA LYS A 85 -5.89 1.08 1.43
C LYS A 85 -6.64 0.08 0.57
N ILE A 86 -6.20 -0.05 -0.68
CA ILE A 86 -6.87 -0.81 -1.74
C ILE A 86 -6.19 -2.18 -1.84
N VAL A 87 -6.96 -3.25 -1.69
CA VAL A 87 -6.45 -4.60 -1.89
C VAL A 87 -6.88 -5.11 -3.26
N ILE A 88 -5.91 -5.53 -4.07
CA ILE A 88 -6.11 -6.13 -5.39
C ILE A 88 -5.62 -7.57 -5.33
N SER A 89 -6.50 -8.54 -5.57
CA SER A 89 -6.09 -9.94 -5.73
C SER A 89 -5.41 -10.13 -7.08
N LYS A 90 -4.24 -10.75 -7.08
CA LYS A 90 -3.59 -11.23 -8.31
C LYS A 90 -4.08 -12.63 -8.64
N ASP A 91 -3.96 -13.53 -7.66
CA ASP A 91 -4.37 -14.94 -7.72
C ASP A 91 -5.01 -15.33 -6.37
N ASP A 92 -5.32 -16.63 -6.18
CA ASP A 92 -5.90 -17.13 -4.92
C ASP A 92 -5.00 -16.91 -3.69
N ASP A 93 -3.68 -16.93 -3.90
CA ASP A 93 -2.67 -16.89 -2.83
C ASP A 93 -1.86 -15.57 -2.78
N SER A 94 -2.16 -14.59 -3.64
CA SER A 94 -1.37 -13.35 -3.70
C SER A 94 -2.22 -12.08 -3.89
N SER A 95 -1.78 -11.00 -3.22
CA SER A 95 -2.45 -9.71 -3.29
C SER A 95 -1.48 -8.54 -3.31
N ILE A 96 -1.81 -7.49 -4.06
CA ILE A 96 -1.14 -6.20 -3.99
C ILE A 96 -1.97 -5.29 -3.09
N VAL A 97 -1.30 -4.56 -2.22
CA VAL A 97 -1.94 -3.52 -1.41
C VAL A 97 -1.44 -2.16 -1.85
N VAL A 98 -2.37 -1.32 -2.28
CA VAL A 98 -2.09 0.02 -2.80
C VAL A 98 -2.56 1.06 -1.79
N PHE A 99 -1.68 1.96 -1.39
CA PHE A 99 -2.01 3.15 -0.63
C PHE A 99 -2.15 4.33 -1.59
N SER A 100 -3.29 5.01 -1.55
CA SER A 100 -3.58 6.18 -2.36
C SER A 100 -4.24 7.25 -1.50
N ALA A 101 -3.77 8.49 -1.55
CA ALA A 101 -4.41 9.57 -0.79
C ALA A 101 -5.83 9.83 -1.34
N ALA A 102 -6.82 9.98 -0.47
CA ALA A 102 -8.17 10.30 -0.90
C ALA A 102 -8.19 11.63 -1.67
N ASN A 103 -9.05 11.75 -2.69
CA ASN A 103 -9.21 12.96 -3.53
C ASN A 103 -8.01 13.31 -4.42
N SER A 104 -6.96 12.49 -4.48
CA SER A 104 -5.72 12.81 -5.23
C SER A 104 -5.81 12.56 -6.75
N PHE A 105 -6.79 11.77 -7.20
CA PHE A 105 -7.01 11.44 -8.61
C PHE A 105 -8.36 11.92 -9.17
N GLY A 106 -9.08 12.76 -8.41
CA GLY A 106 -10.35 13.36 -8.80
C GLY A 106 -11.59 12.51 -8.54
N ALA A 107 -12.74 13.17 -8.58
CA ALA A 107 -14.02 12.63 -8.11
C ALA A 107 -14.48 11.35 -8.84
N GLU A 108 -14.10 11.16 -10.11
CA GLU A 108 -14.43 9.93 -10.83
C GLU A 108 -13.70 8.72 -10.24
N PHE A 109 -12.43 8.88 -9.88
CA PHE A 109 -11.66 7.84 -9.22
C PHE A 109 -12.21 7.54 -7.83
N ASP A 110 -12.47 8.57 -7.03
CA ASP A 110 -13.00 8.40 -5.67
C ASP A 110 -14.37 7.70 -5.70
N LYS A 111 -15.23 8.05 -6.67
CA LYS A 111 -16.52 7.37 -6.90
C LYS A 111 -16.36 5.92 -7.37
N TYR A 112 -15.32 5.62 -8.13
CA TYR A 112 -15.03 4.25 -8.53
C TYR A 112 -14.56 3.41 -7.32
N ILE A 113 -13.59 3.92 -6.55
CA ILE A 113 -13.02 3.25 -5.39
C ILE A 113 -14.06 3.05 -4.28
N SER A 114 -14.98 4.01 -4.07
CA SER A 114 -16.00 3.92 -3.01
C SER A 114 -16.95 2.73 -3.15
N GLN A 115 -17.10 2.16 -4.34
CA GLN A 115 -17.92 0.96 -4.59
C GLN A 115 -17.33 -0.31 -3.94
N PHE A 116 -16.06 -0.27 -3.55
CA PHE A 116 -15.33 -1.38 -2.95
C PHE A 116 -15.02 -1.16 -1.47
N VAL A 117 -15.47 -0.03 -0.90
CA VAL A 117 -15.24 0.28 0.52
C VAL A 117 -16.04 -0.69 1.38
N ILE A 118 -15.35 -1.28 2.36
CA ILE A 118 -15.94 -2.13 3.38
C ILE A 118 -15.88 -1.43 4.73
N ASP A 119 -16.91 -1.69 5.56
CA ASP A 119 -17.03 -1.21 6.94
C ASP A 119 -16.07 -1.92 7.90
#